data_AF-A0A841CJB2-F1
#
_entry.id   AF-A0A841CJB2-F1
#
_cell.length_a   1.000
_cell.length_b   1.000
_cell.length_c   1.000
_cell.angle_alpha   90.00
_cell.angle_beta   90.00
_cell.angle_gamma   90.00
#
_symmetry.space_group_name_H-M   'P 1'
#
loop_
_entity.id
_entity.type
_entity.pdbx_description
1 polymer ?
#
loop_
_entity_poly.entity_id
_entity_poly.type
_entity_poly.pdbx_seq_one_letter_code
_entity_poly.pdbx_strand_id
1 'polypeptide(L)'
;MVEFCARLPPAVRLAAEQAALHPARSLRALVDSLRRQPSRLAALSLDDDADTDLRALFRWSYEALKPDAARMFALLGLFPGNAISIPTAAALAGVDETRARTALGRLVTAGMVGTRDDDRYEPHDLLREFARDIARTPEEERAARSRLVGWYTHTAVNGHRALTGSPHNLPVDPLPLGVTAPEFADHRAAMAWYDSERDTLLELVLRADEHGGKRSGIVIAQLCWAYFHVRGDYAHLTAAYEAGLGYAVELGDEYLEAKCCNGLMLPYGELKRTEDDLTAGLRALRIFEKLGDRHEQRPPWRSPRTSRRPRAR
;
A
#
# COMPACT_ATOMS: atom_id res chain seq x y z
N MET A 1 -26.37 -23.57 -5.77
CA MET A 1 -25.72 -22.25 -5.78
C MET A 1 -25.35 -21.81 -4.38
N VAL A 2 -26.28 -21.79 -3.41
CA VAL A 2 -25.98 -21.46 -2.00
C VAL A 2 -24.97 -22.43 -1.34
N GLU A 3 -25.07 -23.73 -1.63
CA GLU A 3 -24.06 -24.72 -1.18
C GLU A 3 -22.69 -24.53 -1.86
N PHE A 4 -22.65 -24.29 -3.17
CA PHE A 4 -21.42 -24.02 -3.95
C PHE A 4 -20.71 -22.71 -3.58
N CYS A 5 -21.45 -21.74 -3.03
CA CYS A 5 -20.87 -20.49 -2.54
C CYS A 5 -20.34 -20.63 -1.10
N ALA A 6 -20.23 -21.86 -0.57
CA ALA A 6 -19.86 -22.14 0.82
C ALA A 6 -20.70 -21.36 1.85
N ARG A 7 -21.92 -20.94 1.48
CA ARG A 7 -22.77 -19.98 2.23
C ARG A 7 -22.09 -18.63 2.55
N LEU A 8 -21.01 -18.28 1.86
CA LEU A 8 -20.35 -17.00 2.00
C LEU A 8 -21.16 -15.92 1.25
N PRO A 9 -21.65 -14.87 1.95
CA PRO A 9 -22.35 -13.76 1.33
C PRO A 9 -21.68 -13.15 0.08
N PRO A 10 -20.33 -12.97 0.02
CA PRO A 10 -19.67 -12.41 -1.16
C PRO A 10 -19.76 -13.32 -2.39
N ALA A 11 -19.66 -14.64 -2.22
CA ALA A 11 -19.76 -15.59 -3.34
C ALA A 11 -21.17 -15.65 -3.92
N VAL A 12 -22.20 -15.58 -3.07
CA VAL A 12 -23.60 -15.51 -3.52
C VAL A 12 -23.87 -14.22 -4.27
N ARG A 13 -23.36 -13.08 -3.77
CA ARG A 13 -23.50 -11.78 -4.43
C ARG A 13 -22.80 -11.77 -5.79
N LEU A 14 -21.56 -12.27 -5.85
CA LEU A 14 -20.81 -12.39 -7.10
C LEU A 14 -21.55 -13.27 -8.12
N ALA A 15 -22.04 -14.44 -7.71
CA ALA A 15 -22.80 -15.32 -8.59
C ALA A 15 -24.10 -14.67 -9.09
N ALA A 16 -24.79 -13.91 -8.24
CA ALA A 16 -26.02 -13.19 -8.61
C ALA A 16 -25.75 -12.03 -9.59
N GLU A 17 -24.72 -11.23 -9.34
CA GLU A 17 -24.34 -10.10 -10.22
C GLU A 17 -23.91 -10.63 -11.60
N GLN A 18 -23.15 -11.72 -11.64
CA GLN A 18 -22.76 -12.33 -12.91
C GLN A 18 -23.93 -12.95 -13.69
N ALA A 19 -24.88 -13.58 -12.99
CA ALA A 19 -26.11 -14.09 -13.61
C ALA A 19 -26.94 -12.96 -14.24
N ALA A 20 -26.97 -11.79 -13.61
CA ALA A 20 -27.64 -10.59 -14.14
C ALA A 20 -26.92 -10.00 -15.35
N LEU A 21 -25.59 -9.98 -15.36
CA LEU A 21 -24.76 -9.42 -16.45
C LEU A 21 -24.70 -10.31 -17.69
N HIS A 22 -24.88 -11.62 -17.54
CA HIS A 22 -24.79 -12.57 -18.65
C HIS A 22 -26.02 -13.50 -18.75
N PRO A 23 -27.24 -13.01 -19.03
CA PRO A 23 -28.46 -13.83 -19.06
C PRO A 23 -28.42 -14.97 -20.08
N ALA A 24 -27.68 -14.78 -21.18
CA ALA A 24 -27.49 -15.78 -22.23
C ALA A 24 -26.50 -16.90 -21.83
N ARG A 25 -25.64 -16.68 -20.82
CA ARG A 25 -24.83 -17.73 -20.19
C ARG A 25 -25.66 -18.31 -19.06
N SER A 26 -26.30 -19.45 -19.29
CA SER A 26 -27.22 -20.00 -18.29
C SER A 26 -26.51 -20.24 -16.96
N LEU A 27 -27.21 -19.97 -15.86
CA LEU A 27 -26.80 -20.36 -14.50
C LEU A 27 -26.47 -21.87 -14.41
N ARG A 28 -27.08 -22.65 -15.29
CA ARG A 28 -26.78 -24.07 -15.50
C ARG A 28 -25.40 -24.27 -16.14
N ALA A 29 -24.99 -23.47 -17.12
CA ALA A 29 -23.63 -23.48 -17.66
C ALA A 29 -22.57 -23.06 -16.63
N LEU A 30 -22.91 -22.16 -15.69
CA LEU A 30 -22.06 -21.84 -14.52
C LEU A 30 -21.88 -23.08 -13.64
N VAL A 31 -22.99 -23.70 -13.21
CA VAL A 31 -22.97 -24.93 -12.40
C VAL A 31 -22.25 -26.07 -13.14
N ASP A 32 -22.47 -26.21 -14.45
CA ASP A 32 -21.83 -27.22 -15.29
C ASP A 32 -20.34 -26.90 -15.56
N SER A 33 -19.93 -25.62 -15.52
CA SER A 33 -18.52 -25.20 -15.63
C SER A 33 -17.77 -25.52 -14.35
N LEU A 34 -18.36 -25.19 -13.19
CA LEU A 34 -17.86 -25.56 -11.86
C LEU A 34 -17.71 -27.09 -11.76
N ARG A 35 -18.67 -27.86 -12.30
CA ARG A 35 -18.61 -29.33 -12.36
C ARG A 35 -17.61 -29.91 -13.36
N ARG A 36 -17.28 -29.20 -14.46
CA ARG A 36 -16.45 -29.71 -15.58
C ARG A 36 -14.98 -29.34 -15.49
N GLN A 37 -14.59 -28.43 -14.61
CA GLN A 37 -13.18 -28.12 -14.34
C GLN A 37 -12.75 -28.66 -12.98
N PRO A 38 -12.46 -29.98 -12.84
CA PRO A 38 -11.49 -30.40 -11.85
C PRO A 38 -10.15 -29.82 -12.31
N SER A 39 -9.81 -28.62 -11.81
CA SER A 39 -8.57 -27.97 -12.21
C SER A 39 -7.40 -28.90 -11.92
N ARG A 40 -6.36 -28.85 -12.74
CA ARG A 40 -5.08 -29.56 -12.53
C ARG A 40 -4.33 -29.18 -11.24
N LEU A 41 -4.97 -28.42 -10.34
CA LEU A 41 -4.52 -28.08 -8.99
C LEU A 41 -5.38 -28.71 -7.89
N ALA A 42 -6.45 -29.45 -8.23
CA ALA A 42 -7.20 -30.30 -7.29
C ALA A 42 -6.34 -31.41 -6.65
N ALA A 43 -5.10 -31.60 -7.14
CA ALA A 43 -4.13 -32.52 -6.56
C ALA A 43 -3.34 -31.94 -5.37
N LEU A 44 -3.57 -30.67 -4.98
CA LEU A 44 -2.86 -30.01 -3.88
C LEU A 44 -3.74 -29.58 -2.69
N SER A 45 -5.05 -29.80 -2.74
CA SER A 45 -5.92 -29.64 -1.57
C SER A 45 -6.58 -30.98 -1.29
N LEU A 46 -6.03 -31.72 -0.32
CA LEU A 46 -6.65 -32.94 0.21
C LEU A 46 -7.70 -32.65 1.28
N ASP A 47 -7.96 -31.38 1.58
CA ASP A 47 -9.04 -30.94 2.46
C ASP A 47 -9.74 -29.72 1.84
N ASP A 48 -11.08 -29.75 1.82
CA ASP A 48 -12.04 -28.69 1.45
C ASP A 48 -12.40 -28.45 -0.05
N ASP A 49 -13.41 -29.20 -0.52
CA ASP A 49 -14.11 -29.00 -1.80
C ASP A 49 -14.65 -27.56 -1.99
N ALA A 50 -14.96 -26.87 -0.88
CA ALA A 50 -15.55 -25.53 -0.89
C ALA A 50 -14.59 -24.43 -1.40
N ASP A 51 -13.30 -24.51 -1.08
CA ASP A 51 -12.31 -23.51 -1.53
C ASP A 51 -12.01 -23.67 -3.03
N THR A 52 -12.03 -24.92 -3.51
CA THR A 52 -11.87 -25.25 -4.93
C THR A 52 -13.04 -24.69 -5.76
N ASP A 53 -14.28 -24.84 -5.27
CA ASP A 53 -15.48 -24.29 -5.93
C ASP A 53 -15.48 -22.74 -5.96
N LEU A 54 -15.02 -22.09 -4.89
CA LEU A 54 -14.90 -20.62 -4.83
C LEU A 54 -13.84 -20.09 -5.78
N ARG A 55 -12.65 -20.69 -5.83
CA ARG A 55 -11.59 -20.31 -6.78
C ARG A 55 -12.03 -20.51 -8.23
N ALA A 56 -12.82 -21.54 -8.52
CA ALA A 56 -13.40 -21.74 -9.85
C ALA A 56 -14.42 -20.63 -10.20
N LEU A 57 -15.26 -20.22 -9.25
CA LEU A 57 -16.20 -19.10 -9.43
C LEU A 57 -15.47 -17.76 -9.65
N PHE A 58 -14.43 -17.46 -8.89
CA PHE A 58 -13.63 -16.24 -9.06
C PHE A 58 -12.95 -16.20 -10.42
N ARG A 59 -12.34 -17.32 -10.85
CA ARG A 59 -11.74 -17.44 -12.18
C ARG A 59 -12.76 -17.25 -13.29
N TRP A 60 -13.92 -17.87 -13.19
CA TRP A 60 -14.98 -17.68 -14.18
C TRP A 60 -15.46 -16.22 -14.25
N SER A 61 -15.61 -15.56 -13.10
CA SER A 61 -16.01 -14.15 -13.03
C SER A 61 -14.93 -13.23 -13.61
N TYR A 62 -13.65 -13.56 -13.36
CA TYR A 62 -12.50 -12.87 -13.93
C TYR A 62 -12.41 -13.03 -15.46
N GLU A 63 -12.61 -14.25 -15.98
CA GLU A 63 -12.60 -14.53 -17.43
C GLU A 63 -13.77 -13.85 -18.18
N ALA A 64 -14.84 -13.48 -17.47
CA ALA A 64 -15.96 -12.72 -18.04
C ALA A 64 -15.70 -11.20 -18.11
N LEU A 65 -14.66 -10.69 -17.44
CA LEU A 65 -14.35 -9.26 -17.43
C LEU A 65 -13.89 -8.75 -18.80
N LYS A 66 -14.19 -7.47 -19.07
CA LYS A 66 -13.55 -6.76 -20.18
C LYS A 66 -12.03 -6.65 -19.93
N PRO A 67 -11.20 -6.60 -20.99
CA PRO A 67 -9.74 -6.65 -20.85
C PRO A 67 -9.15 -5.58 -19.92
N ASP A 68 -9.71 -4.38 -19.89
CA ASP A 68 -9.26 -3.28 -19.02
C ASP A 68 -9.58 -3.53 -17.54
N ALA A 69 -10.78 -4.05 -17.24
CA ALA A 69 -11.17 -4.44 -15.89
C ALA A 69 -10.38 -5.66 -15.39
N ALA A 70 -10.19 -6.68 -16.24
CA ALA A 70 -9.37 -7.85 -15.92
C ALA A 70 -7.94 -7.43 -15.57
N ARG A 71 -7.31 -6.59 -16.40
CA ARG A 71 -5.98 -6.05 -16.12
C ARG A 71 -5.94 -5.25 -14.83
N MET A 72 -6.91 -4.35 -14.59
CA MET A 72 -6.97 -3.60 -13.33
C MET A 72 -7.04 -4.54 -12.13
N PHE A 73 -7.92 -5.53 -12.15
CA PHE A 73 -8.07 -6.50 -11.07
C PHE A 73 -6.79 -7.32 -10.82
N ALA A 74 -6.13 -7.77 -11.88
CA ALA A 74 -4.83 -8.43 -11.78
C ALA A 74 -3.78 -7.54 -11.11
N LEU A 75 -3.77 -6.23 -11.43
CA LEU A 75 -2.84 -5.28 -10.81
C LEU A 75 -3.19 -4.96 -9.36
N LEU A 76 -4.47 -4.95 -8.97
CA LEU A 76 -4.88 -4.80 -7.57
C LEU A 76 -4.27 -5.88 -6.66
N GLY A 77 -3.93 -7.05 -7.19
CA GLY A 77 -3.17 -8.07 -6.46
C GLY A 77 -1.79 -7.61 -5.99
N LEU A 78 -1.20 -6.57 -6.61
CA LEU A 78 0.08 -5.98 -6.21
C LEU A 78 -0.07 -4.86 -5.17
N PHE A 79 -1.30 -4.41 -4.92
CA PHE A 79 -1.56 -3.31 -4.00
C PHE A 79 -1.42 -3.78 -2.54
N PRO A 80 -0.60 -3.11 -1.71
CA PRO A 80 -0.39 -3.50 -0.32
C PRO A 80 -1.58 -3.16 0.59
N GLY A 81 -2.37 -2.15 0.25
CA GLY A 81 -3.50 -1.70 1.07
C GLY A 81 -4.78 -2.50 0.87
N ASN A 82 -5.75 -2.25 1.76
CA ASN A 82 -7.07 -2.89 1.69
C ASN A 82 -8.03 -2.17 0.74
N ALA A 83 -7.95 -0.84 0.71
CA ALA A 83 -8.86 0.00 -0.06
C ALA A 83 -8.07 1.00 -0.91
N ILE A 84 -8.23 0.91 -2.23
CA ILE A 84 -7.48 1.73 -3.19
C ILE A 84 -8.30 2.95 -3.61
N SER A 85 -7.64 4.11 -3.70
CA SER A 85 -8.22 5.31 -4.29
C SER A 85 -8.08 5.30 -5.82
N ILE A 86 -8.86 6.13 -6.52
CA ILE A 86 -8.76 6.24 -7.98
C ILE A 86 -7.39 6.75 -8.45
N PRO A 87 -6.81 7.82 -7.84
CA PRO A 87 -5.46 8.26 -8.19
C PRO A 87 -4.40 7.17 -8.01
N THR A 88 -4.49 6.38 -6.92
CA THR A 88 -3.58 5.26 -6.67
C THR A 88 -3.75 4.15 -7.71
N ALA A 89 -4.99 3.80 -8.06
CA ALA A 89 -5.27 2.79 -9.08
C ALA A 89 -4.79 3.23 -10.47
N ALA A 90 -4.94 4.51 -10.80
CA ALA A 90 -4.44 5.11 -12.03
C ALA A 90 -2.91 4.99 -12.13
N ALA A 91 -2.19 5.35 -11.06
CA ALA A 91 -0.75 5.20 -10.98
C ALA A 91 -0.31 3.74 -11.12
N LEU A 92 -0.93 2.83 -10.36
CA LEU A 92 -0.64 1.40 -10.42
C LEU A 92 -0.81 0.85 -11.85
N ALA A 93 -1.92 1.18 -12.50
CA ALA A 93 -2.24 0.72 -13.84
C ALA A 93 -1.48 1.44 -14.97
N GLY A 94 -0.88 2.59 -14.70
CA GLY A 94 -0.22 3.42 -15.71
C GLY A 94 -1.20 4.00 -16.72
N VAL A 95 -2.36 4.47 -16.23
CA VAL A 95 -3.43 5.08 -17.02
C VAL A 95 -3.91 6.37 -16.35
N ASP A 96 -4.68 7.19 -17.05
CA ASP A 96 -5.35 8.34 -16.43
C ASP A 96 -6.48 7.92 -15.46
N GLU A 97 -6.86 8.84 -14.58
CA GLU A 97 -7.91 8.61 -13.58
C GLU A 97 -9.29 8.27 -14.18
N THR A 98 -9.60 8.75 -15.40
CA THR A 98 -10.89 8.46 -16.06
C THR A 98 -10.95 6.99 -16.47
N ARG A 99 -9.87 6.46 -17.04
CA ARG A 99 -9.72 5.05 -17.39
C ARG A 99 -9.69 4.18 -16.14
N ALA A 100 -9.00 4.60 -15.08
CA ALA A 100 -8.98 3.89 -13.80
C ALA A 100 -10.38 3.80 -13.19
N ARG A 101 -11.11 4.92 -13.10
CA ARG A 101 -12.50 4.98 -12.61
C ARG A 101 -13.43 4.08 -13.43
N THR A 102 -13.27 4.08 -14.75
CA THR A 102 -14.06 3.22 -15.64
C THR A 102 -13.79 1.73 -15.38
N ALA A 103 -12.52 1.33 -15.24
CA ALA A 103 -12.16 -0.05 -14.95
C ALA A 103 -12.66 -0.49 -13.56
N LEU A 104 -12.47 0.34 -12.54
CA LEU A 104 -12.97 0.09 -11.18
C LEU A 104 -14.50 0.00 -11.14
N GLY A 105 -15.22 0.88 -11.83
CA GLY A 105 -16.69 0.81 -11.94
C GLY A 105 -17.17 -0.50 -12.59
N ARG A 106 -16.45 -1.02 -13.58
CA ARG A 106 -16.74 -2.34 -14.17
C ARG A 106 -16.49 -3.47 -13.19
N LEU A 107 -15.46 -3.38 -12.36
CA LEU A 107 -15.19 -4.37 -11.31
C LEU A 107 -16.26 -4.35 -10.23
N VAL A 108 -16.74 -3.17 -9.84
CA VAL A 108 -17.88 -3.03 -8.92
C VAL A 108 -19.15 -3.63 -9.50
N THR A 109 -19.44 -3.36 -10.77
CA THR A 109 -20.60 -3.92 -11.45
C THR A 109 -20.54 -5.45 -11.54
N ALA A 110 -19.32 -6.01 -11.64
CA ALA A 110 -19.06 -7.43 -11.75
C ALA A 110 -18.89 -8.14 -10.39
N GLY A 111 -19.02 -7.43 -9.27
CA GLY A 111 -18.90 -7.99 -7.91
C GLY A 111 -17.48 -8.32 -7.47
N MET A 112 -16.49 -7.92 -8.26
CA MET A 112 -15.08 -8.21 -8.00
C MET A 112 -14.46 -7.27 -6.96
N VAL A 113 -15.07 -6.10 -6.76
CA VAL A 113 -14.60 -5.07 -5.83
C VAL A 113 -15.81 -4.33 -5.21
N GLY A 114 -15.75 -4.00 -3.93
CA GLY A 114 -16.75 -3.15 -3.26
C GLY A 114 -16.38 -1.67 -3.28
N THR A 115 -17.34 -0.79 -3.00
CA THR A 115 -17.12 0.64 -2.78
C THR A 115 -17.24 0.97 -1.29
N ARG A 116 -16.40 1.87 -0.81
CA ARG A 116 -16.47 2.48 0.53
C ARG A 116 -17.04 3.90 0.44
N ASP A 117 -17.46 4.43 1.57
CA ASP A 117 -18.07 5.77 1.67
C ASP A 117 -17.10 6.93 1.34
N ASP A 118 -15.80 6.65 1.22
CA ASP A 118 -14.73 7.61 0.93
C ASP A 118 -14.20 7.57 -0.51
N ASP A 119 -15.03 7.13 -1.48
CA ASP A 119 -14.67 6.94 -2.91
C ASP A 119 -13.48 5.98 -3.11
N ARG A 120 -13.31 5.03 -2.18
CA ARG A 120 -12.32 3.94 -2.28
C ARG A 120 -12.95 2.62 -2.69
N TYR A 121 -12.10 1.77 -3.23
CA TYR A 121 -12.45 0.48 -3.79
C TYR A 121 -11.74 -0.63 -3.02
N GLU A 122 -12.50 -1.56 -2.46
CA GLU A 122 -11.99 -2.61 -1.58
C GLU A 122 -12.41 -4.00 -2.10
N PRO A 123 -11.48 -4.80 -2.65
CA PRO A 123 -11.77 -6.20 -2.90
C PRO A 123 -11.88 -6.93 -1.55
N HIS A 124 -12.87 -7.82 -1.46
CA HIS A 124 -12.98 -8.75 -0.34
C HIS A 124 -11.71 -9.60 -0.22
N ASP A 125 -11.33 -10.01 1.00
CA ASP A 125 -10.05 -10.68 1.28
C ASP A 125 -9.76 -11.85 0.34
N LEU A 126 -10.73 -12.77 0.15
CA LEU A 126 -10.61 -13.89 -0.80
C LEU A 126 -10.38 -13.46 -2.26
N LEU A 127 -11.01 -12.38 -2.71
CA LEU A 127 -10.79 -11.85 -4.06
C LEU A 127 -9.42 -11.17 -4.18
N ARG A 128 -8.90 -10.62 -3.09
CA ARG A 128 -7.55 -10.05 -3.03
C ARG A 128 -6.49 -11.14 -3.09
N GLU A 129 -6.69 -12.23 -2.37
CA GLU A 129 -5.85 -13.44 -2.46
C GLU A 129 -5.89 -14.02 -3.87
N PHE A 130 -7.08 -14.15 -4.45
CA PHE A 130 -7.23 -14.58 -5.84
C PHE A 130 -6.50 -13.63 -6.82
N ALA A 131 -6.60 -12.31 -6.63
CA ALA A 131 -5.91 -11.33 -7.47
C ALA A 131 -4.37 -11.43 -7.39
N ARG A 132 -3.82 -11.77 -6.22
CA ARG A 132 -2.37 -12.00 -6.03
C ARG A 132 -1.89 -13.18 -6.89
N ASP A 133 -2.69 -14.24 -6.99
CA ASP A 133 -2.39 -15.46 -7.74
C ASP A 133 -2.52 -15.31 -9.27
N ILE A 134 -3.12 -14.21 -9.75
CA ILE A 134 -3.23 -13.95 -11.20
C ILE A 134 -1.83 -13.73 -11.78
N ALA A 135 -1.47 -14.55 -12.77
CA ALA A 135 -0.19 -14.44 -13.45
C ALA A 135 -0.06 -13.11 -14.20
N ARG A 136 1.08 -12.44 -14.01
CA ARG A 136 1.49 -11.22 -14.71
C ARG A 136 2.87 -11.44 -15.32
N THR A 137 3.20 -10.68 -16.37
CA THR A 137 4.58 -10.72 -16.86
C THR A 137 5.51 -10.06 -15.83
N PRO A 138 6.76 -10.55 -15.66
CA PRO A 138 7.71 -9.93 -14.74
C PRO A 138 7.98 -8.46 -15.05
N GLU A 139 7.85 -8.05 -16.32
CA GLU A 139 7.98 -6.66 -16.75
C GLU A 139 6.82 -5.79 -16.28
N GLU A 140 5.57 -6.24 -16.48
CA GLU A 140 4.39 -5.49 -16.05
C GLU A 140 4.34 -5.34 -14.54
N GLU A 141 4.67 -6.40 -13.80
CA GLU A 141 4.71 -6.37 -12.35
C GLU A 141 5.74 -5.35 -11.83
N ARG A 142 6.95 -5.37 -12.36
CA ARG A 142 8.00 -4.43 -11.97
C ARG A 142 7.62 -2.98 -12.30
N ALA A 143 7.05 -2.75 -13.48
CA ALA A 143 6.61 -1.43 -13.89
C ALA A 143 5.45 -0.92 -13.00
N ALA A 144 4.49 -1.78 -12.64
CA ALA A 144 3.39 -1.44 -11.75
C ALA A 144 3.87 -1.11 -10.33
N ARG A 145 4.77 -1.93 -9.76
CA ARG A 145 5.40 -1.67 -8.46
C ARG A 145 6.18 -0.35 -8.46
N SER A 146 6.98 -0.11 -9.50
CA SER A 146 7.74 1.14 -9.66
C SER A 146 6.81 2.37 -9.73
N ARG A 147 5.73 2.32 -10.51
CA ARG A 147 4.74 3.42 -10.56
C ARG A 147 4.05 3.63 -9.22
N LEU A 148 3.64 2.56 -8.54
CA LEU A 148 2.97 2.62 -7.24
C LEU A 148 3.87 3.27 -6.18
N VAL A 149 5.09 2.76 -6.03
CA VAL A 149 6.06 3.27 -5.06
C VAL A 149 6.50 4.69 -5.41
N GLY A 150 6.72 4.99 -6.69
CA GLY A 150 6.98 6.35 -7.16
C GLY A 150 5.84 7.30 -6.79
N TRP A 151 4.59 6.91 -7.04
CA TRP A 151 3.42 7.70 -6.69
C TRP A 151 3.33 7.96 -5.18
N TYR A 152 3.42 6.94 -4.33
CA TYR A 152 3.37 7.11 -2.88
C TYR A 152 4.54 7.94 -2.35
N THR A 153 5.75 7.73 -2.86
CA THR A 153 6.93 8.46 -2.41
C THR A 153 6.81 9.94 -2.76
N HIS A 154 6.46 10.29 -3.99
CA HIS A 154 6.29 11.69 -4.41
C HIS A 154 5.08 12.36 -3.75
N THR A 155 3.99 11.61 -3.53
CA THR A 155 2.85 12.12 -2.76
C THR A 155 3.25 12.39 -1.31
N ALA A 156 4.03 11.51 -0.69
CA ALA A 156 4.55 11.71 0.65
C ALA A 156 5.58 12.86 0.72
N VAL A 157 6.34 13.15 -0.35
CA VAL A 157 7.18 14.35 -0.45
C VAL A 157 6.32 15.62 -0.39
N ASN A 158 5.26 15.68 -1.21
CA ASN A 158 4.34 16.82 -1.23
C ASN A 158 3.61 16.97 0.10
N GLY A 159 3.17 15.86 0.69
CA GLY A 159 2.52 15.80 2.00
C GLY A 159 3.45 16.27 3.11
N HIS A 160 4.68 15.75 3.15
CA HIS A 160 5.70 16.18 4.09
C HIS A 160 5.94 17.68 4.03
N ARG A 161 6.11 18.24 2.82
CA ARG A 161 6.28 19.68 2.62
C ARG A 161 5.08 20.47 3.15
N ALA A 162 3.86 20.01 2.92
CA ALA A 162 2.65 20.65 3.42
C ALA A 162 2.51 20.58 4.96
N LEU A 163 3.03 19.52 5.59
CA LEU A 163 3.01 19.37 7.06
C LEU A 163 4.11 20.16 7.76
N THR A 164 5.34 20.18 7.22
CA THR A 164 6.51 20.77 7.90
C THR A 164 6.91 22.15 7.39
N GLY A 165 6.39 22.55 6.23
CA GLY A 165 6.81 23.77 5.51
C GLY A 165 8.24 23.70 4.97
N SER A 166 8.89 22.53 5.00
CA SER A 166 10.27 22.32 4.56
C SER A 166 10.36 21.15 3.59
N PRO A 167 11.27 21.20 2.59
CA PRO A 167 11.51 20.06 1.74
C PRO A 167 12.17 18.92 2.54
N HIS A 168 11.90 17.69 2.09
CA HIS A 168 12.67 16.54 2.52
C HIS A 168 14.02 16.51 1.78
N ASN A 169 15.10 16.13 2.49
CA ASN A 169 16.46 16.21 1.94
C ASN A 169 17.04 14.86 1.48
N LEU A 170 16.31 13.74 1.56
CA LEU A 170 16.80 12.49 0.98
C LEU A 170 16.62 12.49 -0.54
N PRO A 171 17.56 11.89 -1.28
CA PRO A 171 17.37 11.66 -2.70
C PRO A 171 16.19 10.72 -2.93
N VAL A 172 15.25 11.18 -3.76
CA VAL A 172 14.08 10.43 -4.21
C VAL A 172 14.26 10.14 -5.69
N ASP A 173 14.01 8.90 -6.10
CA ASP A 173 14.07 8.53 -7.51
C ASP A 173 13.04 9.33 -8.34
N PRO A 174 13.33 9.64 -9.62
CA PRO A 174 12.39 10.37 -10.46
C PRO A 174 11.04 9.68 -10.56
N LEU A 175 9.96 10.47 -10.58
CA LEU A 175 8.62 9.93 -10.75
C LEU A 175 8.51 9.24 -12.12
N PRO A 176 8.04 7.99 -12.20
CA PRO A 176 7.88 7.30 -13.47
C PRO A 176 6.95 8.04 -14.44
N LEU A 177 7.23 7.93 -15.74
CA LEU A 177 6.43 8.56 -16.80
C LEU A 177 4.95 8.17 -16.71
N GLY A 178 4.08 9.16 -16.91
CA GLY A 178 2.62 8.97 -16.88
C GLY A 178 2.02 8.87 -15.48
N VAL A 179 2.82 9.04 -14.42
CA VAL A 179 2.34 9.15 -13.04
C VAL A 179 2.34 10.62 -12.63
N THR A 180 1.31 11.05 -11.92
CA THR A 180 1.22 12.40 -11.33
C THR A 180 0.91 12.26 -9.86
N ALA A 181 1.78 12.81 -9.00
CA ALA A 181 1.56 12.87 -7.56
C ALA A 181 0.70 14.10 -7.24
N PRO A 182 -0.35 13.98 -6.41
CA PRO A 182 -1.17 15.11 -6.03
C PRO A 182 -0.38 16.12 -5.21
N GLU A 183 -0.80 17.38 -5.32
CA GLU A 183 -0.35 18.48 -4.49
C GLU A 183 -1.38 18.75 -3.39
N PHE A 184 -0.90 19.23 -2.23
CA PHE A 184 -1.76 19.54 -1.10
C PHE A 184 -1.92 21.04 -0.94
N ALA A 185 -3.17 21.52 -0.92
CA ALA A 185 -3.47 22.94 -0.76
C ALA A 185 -3.05 23.47 0.62
N ASP A 186 -3.18 22.63 1.66
CA ASP A 186 -2.87 23.00 3.03
C ASP A 186 -2.51 21.78 3.89
N HIS A 187 -2.13 22.07 5.13
CA HIS A 187 -1.83 21.06 6.16
C HIS A 187 -3.01 20.12 6.42
N ARG A 188 -4.25 20.60 6.33
CA ARG A 188 -5.45 19.77 6.63
C ARG A 188 -5.66 18.72 5.55
N ALA A 189 -5.52 19.10 4.28
CA ALA A 189 -5.60 18.20 3.15
C ALA A 189 -4.50 17.12 3.20
N ALA A 190 -3.27 17.50 3.56
CA ALA A 190 -2.18 16.55 3.74
C ALA A 190 -2.47 15.55 4.87
N MET A 191 -2.92 16.03 6.04
CA MET A 191 -3.30 15.15 7.16
C MET A 191 -4.40 14.16 6.77
N ALA A 192 -5.46 14.63 6.10
CA ALA A 192 -6.57 13.77 5.68
C ALA A 192 -6.13 12.67 4.69
N TRP A 193 -5.19 12.99 3.79
CA TRP A 193 -4.62 11.99 2.90
C TRP A 193 -3.81 10.94 3.68
N TYR A 194 -2.91 11.37 4.57
CA TYR A 194 -2.15 10.43 5.41
C TYR A 194 -3.07 9.58 6.31
N ASP A 195 -4.16 10.13 6.84
CA ASP A 195 -5.15 9.35 7.60
C ASP A 195 -5.72 8.21 6.75
N SER A 196 -6.05 8.51 5.49
CA SER A 196 -6.65 7.53 4.58
C SER A 196 -5.65 6.52 4.00
N GLU A 197 -4.35 6.86 3.98
CA GLU A 197 -3.29 6.03 3.41
C GLU A 197 -2.35 5.43 4.46
N ARG A 198 -2.57 5.67 5.75
CA ARG A 198 -1.67 5.29 6.85
C ARG A 198 -1.24 3.83 6.75
N ASP A 199 -2.21 2.94 6.64
CA ASP A 199 -1.95 1.49 6.69
C ASP A 199 -1.22 1.04 5.42
N THR A 200 -1.55 1.63 4.26
CA THR A 200 -0.84 1.36 2.99
C THR A 200 0.61 1.86 3.03
N LEU A 201 0.84 3.06 3.55
CA LEU A 201 2.18 3.64 3.71
C LEU A 201 3.02 2.80 4.66
N LEU A 202 2.43 2.34 5.76
CA LEU A 202 3.12 1.47 6.71
C LEU A 202 3.49 0.13 6.06
N GLU A 203 2.58 -0.52 5.33
CA GLU A 203 2.88 -1.79 4.66
C GLU A 203 3.98 -1.63 3.60
N LEU A 204 3.98 -0.52 2.85
CA LEU A 204 5.04 -0.17 1.91
C LEU A 204 6.41 -0.01 2.59
N VAL A 205 6.43 0.44 3.84
CA VAL A 205 7.65 0.50 4.64
C VAL A 205 8.01 -0.88 5.17
N LEU A 206 7.11 -1.56 5.88
CA LEU A 206 7.40 -2.81 6.59
C LEU A 206 7.78 -3.97 5.66
N ARG A 207 7.36 -3.92 4.39
CA ARG A 207 7.61 -4.96 3.38
C ARG A 207 8.22 -4.36 2.11
N ALA A 208 9.13 -3.41 2.29
CA ALA A 208 9.71 -2.66 1.16
C ALA A 208 10.44 -3.55 0.14
N ASP A 209 11.04 -4.65 0.61
CA ASP A 209 11.66 -5.70 -0.22
C ASP A 209 10.67 -6.38 -1.17
N GLU A 210 9.40 -6.51 -0.77
CA GLU A 210 8.34 -7.04 -1.62
C GLU A 210 7.77 -5.98 -2.59
N HIS A 211 7.79 -4.69 -2.24
CA HIS A 211 6.99 -3.67 -2.94
C HIS A 211 7.73 -2.68 -3.85
N GLY A 212 9.04 -2.51 -3.71
CA GLY A 212 9.78 -1.60 -4.59
C GLY A 212 11.17 -1.20 -4.11
N GLY A 213 11.74 -2.01 -3.23
CA GLY A 213 13.11 -1.90 -2.76
C GLY A 213 13.22 -1.23 -1.40
N LYS A 214 14.19 -1.74 -0.64
CA LYS A 214 14.58 -1.31 0.71
C LYS A 214 14.77 0.20 0.85
N ARG A 215 15.41 0.84 -0.15
CA ARG A 215 15.67 2.30 -0.13
C ARG A 215 14.37 3.12 -0.14
N SER A 216 13.39 2.73 -0.96
CA SER A 216 12.09 3.40 -1.05
C SER A 216 11.33 3.31 0.28
N GLY A 217 11.36 2.14 0.94
CA GLY A 217 10.78 1.98 2.28
C GLY A 217 11.40 2.92 3.32
N ILE A 218 12.73 3.04 3.34
CA ILE A 218 13.42 3.99 4.23
C ILE A 218 12.97 5.42 3.96
N VAL A 219 12.91 5.83 2.69
CA VAL A 219 12.49 7.20 2.30
C VAL A 219 11.05 7.46 2.73
N ILE A 220 10.13 6.51 2.50
CA ILE A 220 8.72 6.66 2.92
C ILE A 220 8.63 6.80 4.44
N ALA A 221 9.36 6.00 5.22
CA ALA A 221 9.40 6.14 6.68
C ALA A 221 9.84 7.55 7.10
N GLN A 222 10.88 8.08 6.44
CA GLN A 222 11.41 9.43 6.68
C GLN A 222 10.49 10.56 6.22
N LEU A 223 9.52 10.29 5.35
CA LEU A 223 8.51 11.27 4.94
C LEU A 223 7.28 11.27 5.87
N CYS A 224 6.98 10.14 6.51
CA CYS A 224 5.78 9.97 7.32
C CYS A 224 5.92 10.45 8.79
N TRP A 225 7.13 10.75 9.27
CA TRP A 225 7.35 11.03 10.71
C TRP A 225 6.51 12.18 11.26
N ALA A 226 6.36 13.26 10.49
CA ALA A 226 5.62 14.44 10.93
C ALA A 226 4.14 14.11 11.14
N TYR A 227 3.57 13.30 10.25
CA TYR A 227 2.20 12.82 10.37
C TYR A 227 2.01 11.96 11.64
N PHE A 228 2.83 10.92 11.82
CA PHE A 228 2.71 10.04 12.98
C PHE A 228 2.95 10.79 14.30
N HIS A 229 3.87 11.76 14.31
CA HIS A 229 4.09 12.62 15.48
C HIS A 229 2.87 13.47 15.81
N VAL A 230 2.25 14.12 14.81
CA VAL A 230 1.02 14.92 15.01
C VAL A 230 -0.15 14.07 15.49
N ARG A 231 -0.24 12.81 15.04
CA ARG A 231 -1.25 11.84 15.50
C ARG A 231 -0.92 11.20 16.86
N GLY A 232 0.29 11.39 17.38
CA GLY A 232 0.76 10.72 18.60
C GLY A 232 0.93 9.21 18.44
N ASP A 233 1.04 8.73 17.21
CA ASP A 233 1.10 7.30 16.88
C ASP A 233 2.55 6.83 16.84
N TYR A 234 3.18 6.85 18.02
CA TYR A 234 4.59 6.50 18.18
C TYR A 234 4.87 5.01 17.98
N ALA A 235 3.86 4.15 18.10
CA ALA A 235 3.99 2.72 17.83
C ALA A 235 4.27 2.46 16.35
N HIS A 236 3.44 3.00 15.45
CA HIS A 236 3.68 2.85 14.01
C HIS A 236 4.93 3.61 13.55
N LEU A 237 5.23 4.78 14.14
CA LEU A 237 6.47 5.49 13.86
C LEU A 237 7.71 4.68 14.23
N THR A 238 7.68 4.00 15.38
CA THR A 238 8.75 3.09 15.81
C THR A 238 8.91 1.96 14.82
N ALA A 239 7.84 1.25 14.48
CA ALA A 239 7.86 0.12 13.56
C ALA A 239 8.42 0.51 12.18
N ALA A 240 7.99 1.66 11.63
CA ALA A 240 8.47 2.15 10.35
C ALA A 240 9.98 2.44 10.36
N TYR A 241 10.49 3.08 11.43
CA TYR A 241 11.91 3.38 11.53
C TYR A 241 12.78 2.17 11.91
N GLU A 242 12.29 1.22 12.72
CA GLU A 242 12.99 -0.03 13.02
C GLU A 242 13.14 -0.89 11.75
N ALA A 243 12.09 -1.01 10.93
CA ALA A 243 12.16 -1.67 9.63
C ALA A 243 13.14 -0.94 8.69
N GLY A 244 13.04 0.39 8.60
CA GLY A 244 13.97 1.22 7.84
C GLY A 244 15.43 1.06 8.29
N LEU A 245 15.69 0.94 9.59
CA LEU A 245 17.02 0.69 10.14
C LEU A 245 17.55 -0.68 9.69
N GLY A 246 16.73 -1.73 9.76
CA GLY A 246 17.09 -3.06 9.26
C GLY A 246 17.52 -3.02 7.79
N TYR A 247 16.72 -2.36 6.95
CA TYR A 247 17.04 -2.16 5.54
C TYR A 247 18.31 -1.35 5.29
N ALA A 248 18.55 -0.29 6.05
CA ALA A 248 19.74 0.53 5.89
C ALA A 248 21.01 -0.27 6.21
N VAL A 249 20.98 -1.08 7.27
CA VAL A 249 22.06 -1.99 7.66
C VAL A 249 22.32 -3.02 6.56
N GLU A 250 21.27 -3.65 6.02
CA GLU A 250 21.40 -4.63 4.94
C GLU A 250 21.94 -4.04 3.64
N LEU A 251 21.63 -2.77 3.35
CA LEU A 251 22.18 -2.05 2.21
C LEU A 251 23.62 -1.57 2.44
N GLY A 252 24.10 -1.57 3.68
CA GLY A 252 25.39 -0.97 4.06
C GLY A 252 25.44 0.55 3.89
N ASP A 253 24.28 1.22 3.88
CA ASP A 253 24.18 2.68 3.72
C ASP A 253 24.21 3.34 5.11
N GLU A 254 25.42 3.65 5.58
CA GLU A 254 25.65 4.26 6.90
C GLU A 254 24.87 5.58 7.07
N TYR A 255 24.70 6.36 6.01
CA TYR A 255 23.95 7.61 6.10
C TYR A 255 22.47 7.35 6.40
N LEU A 256 21.84 6.42 5.68
CA LEU A 256 20.45 6.02 5.95
C LEU A 256 20.29 5.35 7.32
N GLU A 257 21.30 4.58 7.76
CA GLU A 257 21.32 4.00 9.10
C GLU A 257 21.27 5.09 10.18
N ALA A 258 22.09 6.13 10.03
CA ALA A 258 22.11 7.27 10.95
C ALA A 258 20.79 8.05 10.92
N LYS A 259 20.18 8.22 9.73
CA LYS A 259 18.87 8.87 9.59
C LYS A 259 17.75 8.09 10.30
N CYS A 260 17.74 6.76 10.20
CA CYS A 260 16.78 5.91 10.90
C CYS A 260 17.01 5.93 12.42
N CYS A 261 18.26 5.80 12.86
CA CYS A 261 18.63 5.92 14.28
C CYS A 261 18.21 7.27 14.88
N ASN A 262 18.47 8.37 14.16
CA ASN A 262 18.01 9.70 14.58
C ASN A 262 16.49 9.72 14.70
N GLY A 263 15.78 9.27 13.64
CA GLY A 263 14.32 9.13 13.59
C GLY A 263 13.69 8.40 14.78
N LEU A 264 14.34 7.34 15.27
CA LEU A 264 13.88 6.54 16.41
C LEU A 264 13.94 7.26 17.76
N MET A 265 14.81 8.26 17.92
CA MET A 265 14.94 8.97 19.20
C MET A 265 13.64 9.65 19.64
N LEU A 266 12.84 10.16 18.68
CA LEU A 266 11.54 10.77 18.97
C LEU A 266 10.54 9.77 19.58
N PRO A 267 10.14 8.69 18.89
CA PRO A 267 9.18 7.76 19.44
C PRO A 267 9.72 6.98 20.65
N TYR A 268 11.03 6.66 20.71
CA TYR A 268 11.60 6.03 21.91
C TYR A 268 11.51 6.92 23.15
N GLY A 269 11.78 8.23 23.00
CA GLY A 269 11.60 9.20 24.08
C GLY A 269 10.16 9.28 24.57
N GLU A 270 9.19 9.38 23.65
CA GLU A 270 7.76 9.47 23.98
C GLU A 270 7.22 8.17 24.60
N LEU A 271 7.72 7.01 24.17
CA LEU A 271 7.41 5.69 24.74
C LEU A 271 8.22 5.34 26.00
N LYS A 272 9.06 6.26 26.49
CA LYS A 272 9.92 6.06 27.67
C LYS A 272 10.90 4.88 27.56
N ARG A 273 11.31 4.53 26.35
CA ARG A 273 12.36 3.53 26.06
C ARG A 273 13.74 4.18 26.14
N THR A 274 14.14 4.63 27.33
CA THR A 274 15.31 5.50 27.52
C THR A 274 16.63 4.89 27.07
N GLU A 275 16.85 3.59 27.30
CA GLU A 275 18.08 2.90 26.87
C GLU A 275 18.17 2.80 25.35
N ASP A 276 17.04 2.53 24.68
CA ASP A 276 16.96 2.47 23.22
C ASP A 276 17.17 3.85 22.58
N ASP A 277 16.57 4.91 23.15
CA ASP A 277 16.77 6.31 22.72
C ASP A 277 18.26 6.69 22.79
N LEU A 278 18.91 6.45 23.93
CA LEU A 278 20.34 6.73 24.10
C LEU A 278 21.19 5.94 23.10
N THR A 279 20.88 4.66 22.91
CA THR A 279 21.62 3.79 21.98
C THR A 279 21.48 4.28 20.54
N ALA A 280 20.25 4.58 20.10
CA ALA A 280 19.98 5.10 18.76
C ALA A 280 20.64 6.46 18.54
N GLY A 281 20.53 7.38 19.51
CA GLY A 281 21.14 8.70 19.43
C GLY A 281 22.67 8.67 19.36
N LEU A 282 23.33 7.85 20.17
CA LEU A 282 24.78 7.68 20.13
C LEU A 282 25.25 7.06 18.82
N ARG A 283 24.50 6.09 18.28
CA ARG A 283 24.80 5.47 16.99
C ARG A 283 24.69 6.49 15.84
N ALA A 284 23.59 7.25 15.79
CA ALA A 284 23.40 8.31 14.80
C ALA A 284 24.50 9.37 14.87
N LEU A 285 24.82 9.86 16.07
CA LEU A 285 25.85 10.88 16.27
C LEU A 285 27.22 10.41 15.76
N ARG A 286 27.64 9.20 16.13
CA ARG A 286 28.93 8.63 15.71
C ARG A 286 29.05 8.56 14.19
N ILE A 287 27.97 8.16 13.51
CA ILE A 287 27.98 8.05 12.04
C ILE A 287 27.99 9.44 11.39
N PHE A 288 27.16 10.38 11.85
CA PHE A 288 27.18 11.73 11.28
C PHE A 288 28.50 12.47 11.54
N GLU A 289 29.17 12.23 12.67
CA GLU A 289 30.54 12.70 12.92
C GLU A 289 31.54 12.12 11.92
N LYS A 290 31.49 10.80 11.67
CA LYS A 290 32.32 10.13 10.67
C LYS A 290 32.11 10.69 9.25
N LEU A 291 30.86 11.00 8.90
CA LEU A 291 30.48 11.55 7.60
C LEU A 291 30.71 13.07 7.48
N GLY A 292 31.01 13.76 8.58
CA GLY A 292 31.20 15.22 8.60
C GLY A 292 29.91 16.03 8.47
N ASP A 293 28.73 15.41 8.59
CA ASP A 293 27.43 16.08 8.46
C ASP A 293 27.04 16.76 9.77
N ARG A 294 27.35 18.06 9.87
CA ARG A 294 27.00 18.87 11.06
C ARG A 294 25.53 19.27 11.14
N HIS A 295 24.78 19.19 10.03
CA HIS A 295 23.37 19.59 10.01
C HIS A 295 22.50 18.52 10.67
N GLU A 296 22.82 17.25 10.44
CA GLU A 296 22.06 16.09 10.95
C GLU A 296 22.43 15.68 12.39
N GLN A 297 23.47 16.29 12.99
CA GLN A 297 23.85 16.08 14.40
C GLN A 297 22.79 16.57 15.41
N ARG A 298 21.80 17.36 14.97
CA ARG A 298 20.66 17.79 15.78
C ARG A 298 19.37 17.20 15.20
N PRO A 299 18.59 16.43 15.97
CA PRO A 299 17.32 15.89 15.49
C PRO A 299 16.35 17.00 15.06
N PRO A 300 15.59 16.85 13.96
CA PRO A 300 14.74 17.90 13.41
C PRO A 300 13.64 18.41 14.36
N TRP A 301 13.13 17.58 15.29
CA TRP A 301 12.18 17.99 16.34
C TRP A 301 12.83 18.68 17.54
N ARG A 302 14.16 18.62 17.70
CA ARG A 302 14.89 19.36 18.75
C ARG A 302 15.34 20.75 18.29
N SER A 303 15.07 21.13 17.04
CA SER A 303 15.37 22.46 16.53
C SER A 303 14.37 23.50 17.08
N PRO A 304 14.80 24.72 17.47
CA PRO A 304 13.92 25.70 18.13
C PRO A 304 12.65 26.06 17.34
N ARG A 305 12.66 25.89 16.02
CA ARG A 305 11.56 26.23 15.10
C ARG A 305 10.34 25.31 15.19
N THR A 306 10.49 24.06 15.64
CA THR A 306 9.40 23.06 15.70
C THR A 306 8.76 22.96 17.09
N SER A 307 9.23 23.72 18.08
CA SER A 307 8.80 23.65 19.49
C SER A 307 7.42 24.25 19.83
N ARG A 308 6.57 24.56 18.84
CA ARG A 308 5.18 24.98 19.12
C ARG A 308 4.32 23.77 19.47
N ARG A 309 4.37 23.35 20.74
CA ARG A 309 3.39 22.45 21.34
C ARG A 309 1.96 22.98 21.09
N PRO A 310 0.97 22.12 20.76
CA PRO A 310 -0.43 22.53 20.77
C PRO A 310 -0.79 22.93 22.21
N ARG A 311 -1.27 24.16 22.40
CA ARG A 311 -1.89 24.54 23.68
C ARG A 311 -3.20 23.77 23.80
N ALA A 312 -3.30 22.93 24.83
CA ALA A 312 -4.58 22.36 25.23
C ALA A 312 -5.59 23.48 25.52
N ARG A 313 -6.75 23.41 24.86
CA ARG A 313 -8.00 24.06 25.25
C ARG A 313 -9.12 23.06 25.06
#